data_AF-A0A520GXR9-F1
#
_entry.id   AF-A0A520GXR9-F1
#
_cell.length_a   1.000
_cell.length_b   1.000
_cell.length_c   1.000
_cell.angle_alpha   90.00
_cell.angle_beta   90.00
_cell.angle_gamma   90.00
#
_symmetry.space_group_name_H-M   'P 1'
#
loop_
_entity.id
_entity.type
_entity.pdbx_description
1 polymer ?
#
loop_
_entity_poly.entity_id
_entity_poly.type
_entity_poly.pdbx_seq_one_letter_code
_entity_poly.pdbx_strand_id
1 'polypeptide(L)'
;MLLSLAQWLQTLSPEFGFLRIFQYLTFRALMASLTALLLGLAAGPFVIRRLSLLKIGQPVRGYGMETHLSKSGTPTMGGVLILFAIAFSTVLWFDLANRFVWIVLWVTLGFGAIGWVDDWRKVVRKDPEG
;
A
#
# COMPACT_ATOMS: atom_id res chain seq x y z
N MET A 1 -9.63 9.46 -9.79
CA MET A 1 -10.82 10.18 -9.27
C MET A 1 -10.67 11.70 -9.32
N LEU A 2 -9.56 12.26 -8.82
CA LEU A 2 -9.30 13.70 -8.85
C LEU A 2 -9.18 14.25 -10.28
N LEU A 3 -8.63 13.47 -11.20
CA LEU A 3 -8.59 13.81 -12.62
C LEU A 3 -10.00 14.05 -13.19
N SER A 4 -10.92 13.10 -12.99
CA SER A 4 -12.29 13.19 -13.50
C SER A 4 -13.06 14.33 -12.83
N LEU A 5 -12.84 14.56 -11.53
CA LEU A 5 -13.43 15.69 -10.80
C LEU A 5 -12.90 17.03 -11.34
N ALA A 6 -11.60 17.16 -11.56
CA ALA A 6 -10.99 18.37 -12.10
C ALA A 6 -11.50 18.67 -13.52
N GLN A 7 -11.63 17.64 -14.36
CA GLN A 7 -12.20 17.76 -15.69
C GLN A 7 -13.67 18.21 -15.65
N TRP A 8 -14.48 17.63 -14.77
CA TRP A 8 -15.88 18.03 -14.59
C TRP A 8 -16.03 19.47 -14.05
N LEU A 9 -15.18 19.90 -13.11
CA LEU A 9 -15.17 21.28 -12.62
C LEU A 9 -14.80 22.28 -13.73
N GLN A 10 -13.91 21.89 -14.65
CA GLN A 10 -13.54 22.71 -15.79
C GLN A 10 -14.67 22.89 -16.80
N THR A 11 -15.56 21.92 -16.97
CA THR A 11 -16.72 22.10 -17.86
C THR A 11 -17.72 23.10 -17.30
N LEU A 12 -17.83 23.19 -15.97
CA LEU A 12 -18.72 24.14 -15.29
C LEU A 12 -18.11 25.53 -15.14
N SER A 13 -16.78 25.62 -15.03
CA SER A 13 -16.07 26.86 -14.74
C SER A 13 -14.74 26.93 -15.50
N PRO A 14 -14.76 27.34 -16.78
CA PRO A 14 -13.58 27.42 -17.64
C PRO A 14 -12.50 28.39 -17.12
N GLU A 15 -12.89 29.35 -16.28
CA GLU A 15 -12.02 30.34 -15.62
C GLU A 15 -10.97 29.70 -14.68
N PHE A 16 -11.22 28.49 -14.17
CA PHE A 16 -10.27 27.78 -13.29
C PHE A 16 -9.18 27.06 -14.09
N GLY A 17 -8.34 27.86 -14.77
CA GLY A 17 -7.21 27.38 -15.54
C GLY A 17 -6.19 26.56 -14.74
N PHE A 18 -6.11 26.75 -13.42
CA PHE A 18 -5.21 26.01 -12.53
C PHE A 18 -5.54 24.51 -12.43
N LEU A 19 -6.80 24.12 -12.66
CA LEU A 19 -7.23 22.72 -12.62
C LEU A 19 -6.58 21.89 -13.75
N ARG A 20 -6.02 22.52 -14.79
CA ARG A 20 -5.29 21.84 -15.87
C ARG A 20 -4.04 21.12 -15.36
N ILE A 21 -3.50 21.53 -14.22
CA ILE A 21 -2.32 20.90 -13.61
C ILE A 21 -2.58 19.40 -13.35
N PHE A 22 -3.82 19.03 -13.00
CA PHE A 22 -4.22 17.63 -12.78
C PHE A 22 -4.25 16.79 -14.06
N GLN A 23 -4.22 17.40 -15.25
CA GLN A 23 -4.18 16.66 -16.52
C GLN A 23 -2.77 16.18 -16.87
N TYR A 24 -1.71 16.82 -16.33
CA TYR A 24 -0.34 16.40 -16.58
C TYR A 24 -0.02 15.08 -15.89
N LEU A 25 0.47 14.12 -16.68
CA LEU A 25 0.82 12.79 -16.18
C LEU A 25 1.95 12.84 -15.14
N THR A 26 2.96 13.67 -15.36
CA THR A 26 4.10 13.83 -14.45
C THR A 26 3.68 14.36 -13.08
N PHE A 27 2.81 15.38 -13.06
CA PHE A 27 2.25 15.94 -11.84
C PHE A 27 1.46 14.89 -11.06
N ARG A 28 0.56 14.17 -11.74
CA ARG A 28 -0.22 13.09 -11.12
C ARG A 28 0.66 11.97 -10.57
N ALA A 29 1.71 11.57 -11.29
CA ALA A 29 2.62 10.52 -10.84
C ALA A 29 3.39 10.93 -9.57
N LEU A 30 3.89 12.18 -9.54
CA LEU A 30 4.58 12.73 -8.36
C LEU A 30 3.64 12.86 -7.16
N MET A 31 2.43 13.36 -7.37
CA MET A 31 1.46 13.49 -6.28
C MET A 31 0.95 12.12 -5.80
N ALA A 32 0.83 11.15 -6.70
CA ALA A 32 0.50 9.77 -6.33
C ALA A 32 1.60 9.14 -5.45
N SER A 33 2.87 9.27 -5.83
CA SER A 33 3.97 8.73 -5.01
C SER A 33 4.07 9.43 -3.66
N LEU A 34 3.92 10.77 -3.65
CA LEU A 34 3.94 11.55 -2.41
C LEU A 34 2.79 11.17 -1.47
N THR A 35 1.57 11.04 -1.99
CA THR A 35 0.41 10.63 -1.18
C THR A 35 0.56 9.21 -0.65
N ALA A 36 1.08 8.27 -1.45
CA ALA A 36 1.37 6.92 -0.98
C ALA A 36 2.43 6.91 0.14
N LEU A 37 3.49 7.72 0.00
CA LEU A 37 4.53 7.87 1.01
C LEU A 37 3.97 8.45 2.31
N LEU A 38 3.19 9.54 2.22
CA LEU A 38 2.58 10.18 3.39
C LEU A 38 1.61 9.24 4.11
N LEU A 39 0.80 8.48 3.37
CA LEU A 39 -0.06 7.45 3.96
C LEU A 39 0.75 6.37 4.65
N GLY A 40 1.84 5.90 4.03
CA GLY A 40 2.74 4.92 4.63
C GLY A 40 3.38 5.42 5.92
N LEU A 41 3.88 6.66 5.94
CA LEU A 41 4.52 7.26 7.12
C LEU A 41 3.51 7.56 8.24
N ALA A 42 2.33 8.06 7.90
CA ALA A 42 1.30 8.41 8.87
C ALA A 42 0.62 7.17 9.49
N ALA A 43 0.28 6.17 8.65
CA ALA A 43 -0.36 4.94 9.13
C ALA A 43 0.64 3.90 9.63
N GLY A 44 1.94 4.03 9.29
CA GLY A 44 3.01 3.12 9.71
C GLY A 44 3.04 2.84 11.21
N PRO A 45 3.17 3.85 12.09
CA PRO A 45 3.21 3.64 13.54
C PRO A 45 1.95 2.96 14.08
N PHE A 46 0.78 3.29 13.54
CA PHE A 46 -0.49 2.66 13.94
C PHE A 46 -0.53 1.18 13.55
N VAL A 47 -0.19 0.86 12.29
CA VAL A 47 -0.17 -0.53 11.79
C VAL A 47 0.87 -1.35 12.52
N ILE A 48 2.08 -0.82 12.75
CA ILE A 48 3.14 -1.50 13.51
C ILE A 48 2.68 -1.82 14.93
N ARG A 49 2.06 -0.85 15.64
CA ARG A 49 1.50 -1.09 16.98
C ARG A 49 0.43 -2.17 16.96
N ARG A 50 -0.48 -2.16 16.00
CA ARG A 50 -1.56 -3.16 15.90
C ARG A 50 -1.01 -4.56 15.58
N LEU A 51 -0.06 -4.68 14.68
CA LEU A 51 0.58 -5.96 14.36
C LEU A 51 1.43 -6.49 15.53
N SER A 52 2.12 -5.61 16.26
CA SER A 52 2.86 -5.98 17.48
C SER A 52 1.93 -6.49 18.58
N LEU A 53 0.75 -5.87 18.75
CA LEU A 53 -0.28 -6.32 19.72
C LEU A 53 -0.88 -7.68 19.38
N LEU A 54 -0.97 -8.04 18.09
CA LEU A 54 -1.48 -9.33 17.64
C LEU A 54 -0.50 -10.49 17.92
N LYS A 55 0.64 -10.24 18.59
CA LYS A 55 1.68 -11.24 18.92
C LYS A 55 2.10 -12.08 17.71
N ILE A 56 2.11 -11.45 16.53
CA ILE A 56 2.69 -11.96 15.29
C ILE A 56 4.22 -11.82 15.38
N GLY A 57 4.80 -12.39 16.43
CA GLY A 57 6.24 -12.57 16.53
C GLY A 57 6.59 -13.81 15.73
N GLN A 58 7.50 -13.68 14.75
CA GLN A 58 8.02 -14.85 14.05
C GLN A 58 8.48 -15.89 15.08
N PRO A 59 8.02 -17.15 15.01
CA PRO A 59 8.61 -18.22 15.81
C PRO A 59 10.09 -18.31 15.41
N VAL A 60 10.98 -17.92 16.32
CA VAL A 60 12.42 -17.98 16.10
C VAL A 60 12.81 -19.45 16.00
N ARG A 61 13.38 -19.85 14.86
CA ARG A 61 13.96 -21.18 14.69
C ARG A 61 15.12 -21.32 15.69
N GLY A 62 15.05 -22.32 16.58
CA GLY A 62 16.02 -22.53 17.66
C GLY A 62 17.45 -22.93 17.25
N TYR A 63 17.80 -22.89 15.95
CA TYR A 63 19.06 -23.36 15.40
C TYR A 63 20.04 -22.23 14.97
N GLY A 64 19.75 -20.95 15.27
CA GLY A 64 20.60 -19.81 14.85
C GLY A 64 21.40 -19.16 15.99
N MET A 65 22.64 -18.72 15.70
CA MET A 65 23.53 -17.99 16.63
C MET A 65 22.88 -16.70 17.20
N GLU A 66 23.23 -16.36 18.44
CA GLU A 66 22.58 -15.32 19.27
C GLU A 66 22.42 -13.93 18.61
N THR A 67 23.25 -13.58 17.64
CA THR A 67 23.13 -12.34 16.86
C THR A 67 21.87 -12.26 15.99
N HIS A 68 21.27 -13.40 15.61
CA HIS A 68 20.01 -13.48 14.87
C HIS A 68 18.76 -13.30 15.76
N LEU A 69 18.89 -13.35 17.09
CA LEU A 69 17.79 -13.07 18.04
C LEU A 69 17.40 -11.59 18.08
N SER A 70 18.26 -10.68 17.60
CA SER A 70 18.01 -9.24 17.56
C SER A 70 16.94 -8.78 16.54
N LYS A 71 16.56 -9.66 15.59
CA LYS A 71 15.44 -9.42 14.66
C LYS A 71 14.08 -9.85 15.25
N SER A 72 14.07 -10.35 16.48
CA SER A 72 12.86 -10.75 17.20
C SER A 72 12.06 -9.53 17.62
N GLY A 73 11.04 -9.17 16.83
CA GLY A 73 10.08 -8.14 17.20
C GLY A 73 9.57 -7.26 16.07
N THR A 74 10.17 -7.29 14.87
CA THR A 74 9.58 -6.59 13.73
C THR A 74 8.38 -7.37 13.20
N PRO A 75 7.16 -6.79 13.25
CA PRO A 75 5.96 -7.48 12.81
C PRO A 75 6.04 -7.84 11.33
N THR A 76 5.69 -9.08 10.99
CA THR A 76 5.45 -9.51 9.62
C THR A 76 4.08 -8.97 9.15
N MET A 77 3.85 -8.85 7.83
CA MET A 77 2.66 -8.26 7.18
C MET A 77 2.63 -6.73 6.94
N GLY A 78 3.77 -6.03 7.00
CA GLY A 78 3.85 -4.62 6.58
C GLY A 78 3.43 -4.37 5.12
N GLY A 79 3.44 -5.41 4.27
CA GLY A 79 2.99 -5.35 2.88
C GLY A 79 1.54 -4.90 2.72
N VAL A 80 0.66 -5.17 3.70
CA VAL A 80 -0.75 -4.72 3.65
C VAL A 80 -0.84 -3.19 3.63
N LEU A 81 0.00 -2.51 4.41
CA LEU A 81 0.05 -1.06 4.42
C LEU A 81 0.51 -0.50 3.06
N ILE A 82 1.51 -1.13 2.46
CA ILE A 82 2.05 -0.74 1.15
C ILE A 82 0.97 -0.92 0.07
N LEU A 83 0.30 -2.07 0.04
CA LEU A 83 -0.79 -2.35 -0.91
C LEU A 83 -1.94 -1.37 -0.74
N PHE A 84 -2.31 -1.05 0.50
CA PHE A 84 -3.34 -0.06 0.79
C PHE A 84 -2.94 1.34 0.29
N ALA A 85 -1.71 1.78 0.58
CA ALA A 85 -1.21 3.08 0.15
C ALA A 85 -1.16 3.21 -1.38
N ILE A 86 -0.70 2.15 -2.08
CA ILE A 86 -0.67 2.10 -3.54
C ILE A 86 -2.11 2.15 -4.08
N ALA A 87 -2.99 1.28 -3.62
CA ALA A 87 -4.37 1.21 -4.13
C ALA A 87 -5.12 2.53 -3.94
N PHE A 88 -5.02 3.12 -2.75
CA PHE A 88 -5.66 4.39 -2.46
C PHE A 88 -5.10 5.52 -3.34
N SER A 89 -3.78 5.62 -3.46
CA SER A 89 -3.14 6.64 -4.28
C SER A 89 -3.47 6.50 -5.77
N THR A 90 -3.48 5.27 -6.29
CA THR A 90 -3.85 4.97 -7.68
C THR A 90 -5.29 5.39 -7.95
N VAL A 91 -6.26 5.00 -7.12
CA VAL A 91 -7.68 5.38 -7.31
C VAL A 91 -7.88 6.89 -7.25
N LEU A 92 -7.14 7.57 -6.37
CA LEU A 92 -7.23 9.01 -6.20
C LEU A 92 -6.72 9.76 -7.44
N TRP A 93 -5.51 9.45 -7.91
CA TRP A 93 -4.79 10.25 -8.91
C TRP A 93 -4.89 9.75 -10.35
N PHE A 94 -5.11 8.45 -10.57
CA PHE A 94 -5.18 7.91 -11.93
C PHE A 94 -6.55 8.05 -12.56
N ASP A 95 -6.54 7.90 -13.89
CA ASP A 95 -7.73 7.79 -14.70
C ASP A 95 -8.39 6.43 -14.48
N LEU A 96 -9.63 6.46 -13.97
CA LEU A 96 -10.42 5.27 -13.67
C LEU A 96 -11.07 4.67 -14.92
N ALA A 97 -11.11 5.40 -16.04
CA ALA A 97 -11.56 4.85 -17.32
C ALA A 97 -10.50 3.97 -17.99
N ASN A 98 -9.24 4.05 -17.54
CA ASN A 98 -8.16 3.29 -18.12
C ASN A 98 -8.13 1.85 -17.59
N ARG A 99 -8.54 0.89 -18.44
CA ARG A 99 -8.52 -0.55 -18.13
C ARG A 99 -7.15 -1.09 -17.72
N PHE A 100 -6.05 -0.55 -18.23
CA PHE A 100 -4.71 -1.04 -17.90
C PHE A 100 -4.35 -0.77 -16.44
N VAL A 101 -4.80 0.36 -15.89
CA VAL A 101 -4.61 0.71 -14.47
C VAL A 101 -5.29 -0.32 -13.58
N TRP A 102 -6.52 -0.70 -13.92
CA TRP A 102 -7.26 -1.72 -13.18
C TRP A 102 -6.60 -3.09 -13.27
N ILE A 103 -6.16 -3.52 -14.44
CA ILE A 103 -5.47 -4.81 -14.61
C ILE A 103 -4.24 -4.88 -13.70
N VAL A 104 -3.38 -3.88 -13.74
CA VAL A 104 -2.17 -3.83 -12.90
C VAL A 104 -2.55 -3.81 -11.42
N LEU A 105 -3.53 -2.99 -11.02
CA LEU A 105 -3.96 -2.89 -9.64
C LEU A 105 -4.51 -4.22 -9.11
N TRP A 106 -5.33 -4.92 -9.90
CA TRP A 106 -5.86 -6.24 -9.55
C TRP A 106 -4.76 -7.28 -9.42
N VAL A 107 -3.79 -7.30 -10.34
CA VAL A 107 -2.65 -8.22 -10.26
C VAL A 107 -1.82 -7.94 -9.01
N THR A 108 -1.48 -6.68 -8.74
CA THR A 108 -0.72 -6.28 -7.54
C THR A 108 -1.46 -6.66 -6.25
N LEU A 109 -2.77 -6.38 -6.17
CA LEU A 109 -3.58 -6.76 -5.00
C LEU A 109 -3.73 -8.28 -4.87
N GLY A 110 -3.85 -9.01 -5.98
CA GLY A 110 -3.96 -10.47 -6.00
C GLY A 110 -2.71 -11.15 -5.46
N PHE A 111 -1.53 -10.79 -5.99
CA PHE A 111 -0.26 -11.29 -5.45
C PHE A 111 -0.02 -10.85 -4.01
N GLY A 112 -0.43 -9.63 -3.67
CA GLY A 112 -0.41 -9.13 -2.30
C GLY A 112 -1.28 -9.95 -1.33
N ALA A 113 -2.48 -10.34 -1.76
CA ALA A 113 -3.37 -11.18 -0.97
C ALA A 113 -2.82 -12.60 -0.80
N ILE A 114 -2.22 -13.18 -1.83
CA ILE A 114 -1.54 -14.48 -1.74
C ILE A 114 -0.41 -14.43 -0.70
N GLY A 115 0.46 -13.42 -0.78
CA GLY A 115 1.54 -13.23 0.18
C GLY A 115 1.02 -13.01 1.61
N TRP A 116 -0.07 -12.25 1.77
CA TRP A 116 -0.71 -12.05 3.07
C TRP A 116 -1.28 -13.35 3.65
N VAL A 117 -1.91 -14.20 2.84
CA VAL A 117 -2.42 -15.50 3.28
C VAL A 117 -1.29 -16.44 3.69
N ASP A 118 -0.17 -16.43 2.97
CA ASP A 118 1.02 -17.23 3.32
C ASP A 118 1.63 -16.76 4.66
N ASP A 119 1.83 -15.46 4.84
CA ASP A 119 2.31 -14.87 6.10
C ASP A 119 1.34 -15.17 7.25
N TRP A 120 0.03 -15.10 7.02
CA TRP A 120 -0.99 -15.42 8.03
C TRP A 120 -0.94 -16.89 8.44
N ARG A 121 -0.80 -17.81 7.47
CA ARG A 121 -0.69 -19.25 7.74
C ARG A 121 0.54 -19.58 8.59
N LYS A 122 1.70 -19.02 8.26
CA LYS A 122 2.94 -19.21 9.03
C LYS A 122 2.80 -18.77 10.49
N VAL A 123 2.08 -17.68 10.72
CA VAL A 123 1.87 -17.12 12.06
C VAL A 123 0.91 -17.96 12.88
N VAL A 124 -0.20 -18.41 12.29
CA VAL A 124 -1.21 -19.22 12.99
C VAL A 124 -0.71 -20.64 13.22
N ARG A 125 -0.02 -21.24 12.24
CA ARG A 125 0.44 -22.64 12.32
C ARG A 125 1.76 -22.80 13.08
N LYS A 126 2.51 -21.73 13.33
CA LYS A 126 3.86 -21.76 13.92
C LYS A 126 4.82 -22.74 13.24
N ASP A 127 4.53 -23.13 12.01
CA ASP A 127 5.36 -24.04 11.24
C ASP A 127 6.26 -23.20 10.32
N PRO A 128 7.59 -23.26 10.48
CA PRO A 128 8.50 -22.50 9.65
C PRO A 128 8.60 -23.02 8.20
N GLU A 129 8.02 -24.18 7.86
CA GLU A 129 8.19 -24.84 6.56
C GLU A 129 6.92 -24.87 5.69
N GLY A 130 5.72 -24.59 6.23
CA GLY A 130 4.47 -24.45 5.44
C GLY A 130 3.16 -24.64 6.20
#